data_AF-A0A7S0TVE8-F1
#
_entry.id   AF-A0A7S0TVE8-F1
#
_cell.length_a   1.000
_cell.length_b   1.000
_cell.length_c   1.000
_cell.angle_alpha   90.00
_cell.angle_beta   90.00
_cell.angle_gamma   90.00
#
_symmetry.space_group_name_H-M   'P 1'
#
loop_
_entity.id
_entity.type
_entity.pdbx_description
1 polymer ?
#
loop_
_entity_poly.entity_id
_entity_poly.type
_entity_poly.pdbx_seq_one_letter_code
_entity_poly.pdbx_strand_id
1 'polypeptide(L)'
;GEYVNLGCMSCGRMVVVKDKDIQCTLEEELAIQKQLEEAANPNTKKKKKKKKKGFYSDSDSSSSSSGSDSDSDDDDGKDDDDLDPDHTLILSSSLPLLRSRNAGVVVAVVTLFHYLAPHSYLEKASKSLVRVIKTYRETQYLVLTNVCTLVHSRPSLFEAYAKEFFLRSAEPTCTALVKLDILANLVNDGNATLILKEFNAYLKDTSKGEALVQSTIQAIGRCAGRLPSLTESCLRGLMSVISTNKNEAMVSESVVVVRGLVQRDPQKHVKVIKTLAKLLPTMKDARARASTVWLVGQYRDLVPKVAPDTLRKLAQSFKGEQPAVKIQSLNLGAKLMLKEPEKCAGIFGYILDLAKYDMDFDIRDKARMLRCVLLESQCREIRDGHSSLFLSDRESSPEVGGMFDQADFRINTLSHVVGHSVTGYEPIPDFSDDVPDTSIRDPVLTKEDG
;
A
#
# COMPACT_ATOMS: atom_id res chain seq x y z
N GLY A 1 26.51 13.88 -31.49
CA GLY A 1 25.72 15.05 -31.04
C GLY A 1 24.29 14.77 -31.36
N GLU A 2 23.78 13.71 -30.74
CA GLU A 2 22.55 13.04 -31.17
C GLU A 2 21.60 13.06 -29.97
N TYR A 3 20.36 13.47 -30.19
CA TYR A 3 19.33 13.47 -29.16
C TYR A 3 18.46 12.25 -29.40
N VAL A 4 18.69 11.17 -28.63
CA VAL A 4 17.87 9.96 -28.71
C VAL A 4 16.52 10.25 -28.05
N ASN A 5 15.49 10.47 -28.86
CA ASN A 5 14.15 10.83 -28.39
C ASN A 5 13.35 9.59 -27.94
N LEU A 6 13.70 9.04 -26.78
CA LEU A 6 12.93 8.01 -26.10
C LEU A 6 11.82 8.65 -25.25
N GLY A 7 10.78 9.13 -25.94
CA GLY A 7 9.62 9.77 -25.31
C GLY A 7 8.96 8.88 -24.25
N CYS A 8 8.72 9.43 -23.07
CA CYS A 8 8.14 8.69 -21.94
C CYS A 8 6.66 8.36 -22.22
N MET A 9 6.40 7.16 -22.77
CA MET A 9 5.07 6.68 -23.19
C MET A 9 4.05 6.47 -22.04
N SER A 10 4.32 7.00 -20.84
CA SER A 10 3.41 7.02 -19.68
C SER A 10 2.65 8.33 -19.52
N CYS A 11 3.23 9.47 -19.91
CA CYS A 11 2.79 10.80 -19.45
C CYS A 11 2.41 11.78 -20.58
N GLY A 12 2.81 11.53 -21.84
CA GLY A 12 2.70 12.52 -22.94
C GLY A 12 3.76 13.62 -22.88
N ARG A 13 4.56 13.70 -21.81
CA ARG A 13 5.73 14.59 -21.75
C ARG A 13 6.94 13.96 -22.42
N MET A 14 7.42 14.60 -23.48
CA MET A 14 8.78 14.44 -23.97
C MET A 14 9.77 14.92 -22.91
N VAL A 15 10.81 14.13 -22.66
CA VAL A 15 12.00 14.53 -21.90
C VAL A 15 13.20 14.29 -22.80
N VAL A 16 14.02 15.32 -23.00
CA VAL A 16 15.22 15.27 -23.83
C VAL A 16 16.42 15.16 -22.90
N VAL A 17 17.04 13.99 -22.84
CA VAL A 17 18.22 13.68 -22.00
C VAL A 17 19.46 13.69 -22.90
N LYS A 18 20.62 14.11 -22.37
CA LYS A 18 21.90 14.09 -23.12
C LYS A 18 22.66 12.81 -22.81
N ASP A 19 23.46 12.32 -23.76
CA ASP A 19 24.28 11.10 -23.59
C ASP A 19 25.15 11.10 -22.32
N LYS A 20 25.60 12.28 -21.87
CA LYS A 20 26.41 12.43 -20.65
C LYS A 20 25.66 12.08 -19.37
N ASP A 21 24.34 12.30 -19.34
CA ASP A 21 23.52 12.05 -18.16
C ASP A 21 23.32 10.52 -17.98
N ILE A 22 23.26 9.78 -19.09
CA ILE A 22 23.17 8.31 -19.13
C ILE A 22 24.48 7.66 -18.63
N GLN A 23 25.64 8.22 -19.01
CA GLN A 23 26.93 7.75 -18.52
C GLN A 23 27.06 7.94 -17.00
N CYS A 24 26.61 9.08 -16.47
CA CYS A 24 26.62 9.34 -15.03
C CYS A 24 25.79 8.31 -14.26
N THR A 25 24.59 7.98 -14.73
CA THR A 25 23.74 6.95 -14.08
C THR A 25 24.36 5.55 -14.11
N LEU A 26 25.09 5.19 -15.17
CA LEU A 26 25.78 3.89 -15.25
C LEU A 26 27.01 3.82 -14.33
N GLU A 27 27.73 4.94 -14.15
CA GLU A 27 28.83 5.03 -13.18
C GLU A 27 28.31 4.98 -11.73
N GLU A 28 27.16 5.58 -11.44
CA GLU A 28 26.49 5.48 -10.13
C GLU A 28 25.96 4.05 -9.85
N GLU A 29 25.33 3.37 -10.82
CA GLU A 29 24.92 1.96 -10.64
C GLU A 29 26.11 1.02 -10.44
N LEU A 30 27.23 1.23 -11.16
CA LEU A 30 28.47 0.48 -10.95
C LEU A 30 29.12 0.76 -9.59
N ALA A 31 28.98 1.97 -9.04
CA ALA A 31 29.44 2.30 -7.69
C ALA A 31 28.59 1.60 -6.63
N ILE A 32 27.26 1.56 -6.81
CA ILE A 32 26.33 0.86 -5.91
C ILE A 32 26.57 -0.66 -5.93
N GLN A 33 26.82 -1.25 -7.11
CA GLN A 33 27.16 -2.68 -7.21
C GLN A 33 28.46 -3.01 -6.46
N LYS A 34 29.51 -2.17 -6.57
CA LYS A 34 30.75 -2.35 -5.78
C LYS A 34 30.53 -2.28 -4.27
N GLN A 35 29.69 -1.34 -3.79
CA GLN A 35 29.37 -1.25 -2.37
C GLN A 35 28.63 -2.50 -1.86
N LEU A 36 27.77 -3.10 -2.69
CA LEU A 36 27.09 -4.35 -2.38
C LEU A 36 28.04 -5.56 -2.38
N GLU A 37 29.03 -5.61 -3.27
CA GLU A 37 30.08 -6.65 -3.25
C GLU A 37 31.02 -6.52 -2.04
N GLU A 38 31.37 -5.31 -1.61
CA GLU A 38 32.17 -5.08 -0.40
C GLU A 38 31.40 -5.47 0.89
N ALA A 39 30.09 -5.23 0.93
CA ALA A 39 29.22 -5.68 2.03
C ALA A 39 29.08 -7.21 2.11
N ALA A 40 29.31 -7.93 1.00
CA ALA A 40 29.12 -9.37 0.91
C ALA A 40 30.34 -10.22 1.36
N ASN A 41 31.46 -9.60 1.77
CA ASN A 41 32.71 -10.32 2.08
C ASN A 41 32.99 -10.41 3.61
N PRO A 42 32.70 -11.55 4.28
CA PRO A 42 32.67 -11.62 5.74
C PRO A 42 34.04 -11.92 6.36
N ASN A 43 34.99 -10.97 6.34
CA ASN A 43 36.30 -11.24 6.97
C ASN A 43 37.05 -10.06 7.63
N THR A 44 36.39 -9.31 8.53
CA THR A 44 37.06 -8.33 9.42
C THR A 44 36.72 -8.50 10.91
N LYS A 45 37.45 -9.43 11.55
CA LYS A 45 37.90 -9.40 12.97
C LYS A 45 36.92 -8.86 14.04
N LYS A 46 36.14 -9.77 14.65
CA LYS A 46 35.47 -9.54 15.96
C LYS A 46 36.46 -9.11 17.05
N LYS A 47 36.41 -7.85 17.52
CA LYS A 47 37.05 -7.43 18.79
C LYS A 47 36.24 -7.98 19.98
N LYS A 48 36.80 -8.94 20.73
CA LYS A 48 36.20 -9.45 21.98
C LYS A 48 36.11 -8.32 23.03
N LYS A 49 34.89 -7.93 23.42
CA LYS A 49 34.65 -7.05 24.59
C LYS A 49 34.99 -7.85 25.85
N LYS A 50 35.99 -7.41 26.62
CA LYS A 50 36.54 -8.14 27.78
C LYS A 50 35.65 -7.91 29.01
N LYS A 51 34.92 -8.94 29.45
CA LYS A 51 34.07 -8.90 30.65
C LYS A 51 34.95 -8.55 31.88
N LYS A 52 34.73 -7.40 32.52
CA LYS A 52 35.31 -7.12 33.86
C LYS A 52 34.59 -8.02 34.86
N LYS A 53 35.33 -8.85 35.59
CA LYS A 53 34.78 -9.52 36.79
C LYS A 53 34.69 -8.49 37.91
N GLY A 54 33.58 -8.49 38.64
CA GLY A 54 33.46 -7.78 39.92
C GLY A 54 34.45 -8.36 40.94
N PHE A 55 35.01 -7.49 41.77
CA PHE A 55 35.95 -7.82 42.83
C PHE A 55 35.21 -7.78 44.17
N TYR A 56 34.58 -8.88 44.54
CA TYR A 56 34.38 -9.37 45.91
C TYR A 56 33.76 -10.78 45.82
N SER A 57 34.44 -11.77 46.40
CA SER A 57 34.00 -13.16 46.58
C SER A 57 34.57 -13.63 47.92
N ASP A 58 33.89 -14.61 48.52
CA ASP A 58 34.23 -15.32 49.77
C ASP A 58 33.94 -14.46 51.03
N SER A 59 33.35 -14.97 52.12
CA SER A 59 32.95 -16.34 52.52
C SER A 59 31.76 -16.26 53.53
N ASP A 60 31.03 -17.31 53.96
CA ASP A 60 31.16 -18.78 53.81
C ASP A 60 29.80 -19.51 54.06
N SER A 61 29.75 -20.85 53.85
CA SER A 61 28.95 -21.88 54.57
C SER A 61 27.38 -21.79 54.66
N SER A 62 26.59 -22.87 54.67
CA SER A 62 26.81 -24.33 54.50
C SER A 62 25.46 -25.11 54.42
N SER A 63 25.39 -26.20 53.64
CA SER A 63 24.42 -27.36 53.71
C SER A 63 22.89 -27.09 53.73
N SER A 64 22.03 -27.75 52.96
CA SER A 64 21.81 -29.21 52.94
C SER A 64 20.84 -29.66 51.81
N SER A 65 20.75 -30.96 51.54
CA SER A 65 19.98 -31.58 50.45
C SER A 65 18.70 -32.31 50.91
N SER A 66 17.59 -32.20 50.16
CA SER A 66 16.61 -33.29 49.93
C SER A 66 15.41 -32.86 49.08
N GLY A 67 14.85 -33.78 48.29
CA GLY A 67 13.43 -33.75 47.90
C GLY A 67 13.16 -33.52 46.42
N SER A 68 12.65 -34.54 45.76
CA SER A 68 11.97 -34.45 44.46
C SER A 68 10.64 -33.71 44.58
N ASP A 69 10.18 -33.09 43.50
CA ASP A 69 9.00 -33.59 42.80
C ASP A 69 8.97 -33.10 41.35
N SER A 70 8.26 -33.84 40.51
CA SER A 70 8.18 -33.64 39.07
C SER A 70 6.89 -32.92 38.70
N ASP A 71 7.00 -31.77 38.03
CA ASP A 71 5.98 -31.31 37.10
C ASP A 71 6.68 -30.69 35.88
N SER A 72 6.16 -31.04 34.70
CA SER A 72 6.65 -30.55 33.41
C SER A 72 5.83 -29.33 33.00
N ASP A 73 6.23 -28.15 33.48
CA ASP A 73 5.73 -26.89 32.96
C ASP A 73 6.43 -26.56 31.64
N ASP A 74 5.63 -26.30 30.60
CA ASP A 74 6.11 -25.80 29.32
C ASP A 74 6.73 -24.40 29.51
N ASP A 75 8.01 -24.26 29.13
CA ASP A 75 8.79 -23.03 29.17
C ASP A 75 8.36 -22.05 28.04
N ASP A 76 7.13 -21.56 28.13
CA ASP A 76 6.68 -20.38 27.39
C ASP A 76 7.44 -19.16 27.93
N GLY A 77 8.51 -18.80 27.22
CA GLY A 77 9.55 -17.88 27.66
C GLY A 77 9.01 -16.58 28.26
N LYS A 78 9.10 -16.48 29.59
CA LYS A 78 9.01 -15.20 30.31
C LYS A 78 10.31 -14.43 30.14
N ASP A 79 10.48 -13.86 28.95
CA ASP A 79 11.20 -12.60 28.82
C ASP A 79 10.31 -11.47 29.39
N ASP A 80 10.00 -11.55 30.70
CA ASP A 80 9.75 -10.34 31.49
C ASP A 80 11.12 -9.66 31.63
N ASP A 81 11.51 -8.96 30.55
CA ASP A 81 12.74 -8.17 30.48
C ASP A 81 12.90 -7.35 31.77
N ASP A 82 14.11 -7.35 32.36
CA ASP A 82 14.49 -6.51 33.50
C ASP A 82 14.46 -5.02 33.07
N LEU A 83 13.26 -4.47 32.94
CA LEU A 83 13.00 -3.08 32.63
C LEU A 83 13.52 -2.21 33.78
N ASP A 84 14.33 -1.21 33.43
CA ASP A 84 14.84 -0.21 34.35
C ASP A 84 13.74 0.23 35.34
N PRO A 85 14.00 0.28 36.67
CA PRO A 85 13.00 0.66 37.66
C PRO A 85 12.26 1.96 37.33
N ASP A 86 12.92 2.95 36.73
CA ASP A 86 12.32 4.22 36.34
C ASP A 86 11.46 4.09 35.07
N HIS A 87 11.83 3.19 34.16
CA HIS A 87 10.97 2.84 33.02
C HIS A 87 9.70 2.10 33.50
N THR A 88 9.85 1.17 34.43
CA THR A 88 8.71 0.49 35.07
C THR A 88 7.85 1.49 35.86
N LEU A 89 8.46 2.48 36.52
CA LEU A 89 7.75 3.52 37.27
C LEU A 89 6.94 4.45 36.37
N ILE A 90 7.47 4.90 35.22
CA ILE A 90 6.70 5.77 34.30
C ILE A 90 5.55 5.00 33.63
N LEU A 91 5.73 3.73 33.28
CA LEU A 91 4.68 2.89 32.70
C LEU A 91 3.57 2.56 33.72
N SER A 92 3.94 2.20 34.94
CA SER A 92 2.98 1.90 36.01
C SER A 92 2.22 3.15 36.49
N SER A 93 2.91 4.28 36.64
CA SER A 93 2.32 5.57 37.06
C SER A 93 1.37 6.17 36.02
N SER A 94 1.62 5.93 34.73
CA SER A 94 0.75 6.42 33.65
C SER A 94 -0.44 5.48 33.35
N LEU A 95 -0.38 4.21 33.75
CA LEU A 95 -1.45 3.22 33.51
C LEU A 95 -2.85 3.65 34.03
N PRO A 96 -3.02 4.28 35.22
CA PRO A 96 -4.32 4.77 35.67
C PRO A 96 -4.92 5.86 34.77
N LEU A 97 -4.08 6.66 34.10
CA LEU A 97 -4.51 7.78 33.25
C LEU A 97 -5.27 7.31 32.00
N LEU A 98 -5.10 6.05 31.57
CA LEU A 98 -5.93 5.42 30.52
C LEU A 98 -7.44 5.38 30.89
N ARG A 99 -7.79 5.48 32.18
CA ARG A 99 -9.17 5.58 32.66
C ARG A 99 -9.73 7.01 32.62
N SER A 100 -8.93 8.00 32.21
CA SER A 100 -9.36 9.41 32.14
C SER A 100 -10.56 9.62 31.22
N ARG A 101 -11.36 10.64 31.53
CA ARG A 101 -12.45 11.13 30.67
C ARG A 101 -11.93 12.00 29.52
N ASN A 102 -10.74 12.60 29.65
CA ASN A 102 -10.15 13.43 28.61
C ASN A 102 -9.46 12.55 27.56
N ALA A 103 -9.93 12.62 26.32
CA ALA A 103 -9.37 11.89 25.18
C ALA A 103 -7.89 12.20 24.95
N GLY A 104 -7.47 13.46 25.08
CA GLY A 104 -6.08 13.88 24.87
C GLY A 104 -5.11 13.21 25.85
N VAL A 105 -5.53 13.04 27.11
CA VAL A 105 -4.74 12.31 28.12
C VAL A 105 -4.61 10.83 27.75
N VAL A 106 -5.70 10.20 27.30
CA VAL A 106 -5.66 8.78 26.90
C VAL A 106 -4.78 8.58 25.67
N VAL A 107 -4.91 9.43 24.64
CA VAL A 107 -4.06 9.33 23.44
C VAL A 107 -2.59 9.63 23.76
N ALA A 108 -2.28 10.60 24.63
CA ALA A 108 -0.91 10.87 25.05
C ALA A 108 -0.25 9.66 25.74
N VAL A 109 -0.96 8.98 26.66
CA VAL A 109 -0.45 7.75 27.30
C VAL A 109 -0.35 6.58 26.32
N VAL A 110 -1.28 6.47 25.36
CA VAL A 110 -1.16 5.50 24.26
C VAL A 110 0.07 5.77 23.41
N THR A 111 0.37 7.04 23.09
CA THR A 111 1.56 7.43 22.33
C THR A 111 2.85 7.10 23.09
N LEU A 112 2.90 7.40 24.40
CA LEU A 112 3.98 6.98 25.30
C LEU A 112 4.18 5.45 25.24
N PHE A 113 3.09 4.68 25.37
CA PHE A 113 3.16 3.22 25.35
C PHE A 113 3.56 2.67 23.98
N HIS A 114 3.12 3.29 22.88
CA HIS A 114 3.46 2.85 21.52
C HIS A 114 4.97 2.89 21.25
N TYR A 115 5.66 3.89 21.80
CA TYR A 115 7.10 4.10 21.62
C TYR A 115 7.98 3.44 22.69
N LEU A 116 7.50 3.31 23.94
CA LEU A 116 8.34 2.83 25.06
C LEU A 116 7.90 1.49 25.66
N ALA A 117 6.60 1.15 25.68
CA ALA A 117 6.10 0.04 26.48
C ALA A 117 6.20 -1.32 25.76
N PRO A 118 6.44 -2.43 26.50
CA PRO A 118 6.35 -3.77 25.95
C PRO A 118 4.88 -4.16 25.66
N HIS A 119 4.69 -5.23 24.89
CA HIS A 119 3.40 -5.60 24.30
C HIS A 119 2.27 -5.77 25.32
N SER A 120 2.57 -6.27 26.53
CA SER A 120 1.60 -6.52 27.61
C SER A 120 0.85 -5.27 28.10
N TYR A 121 1.41 -4.07 27.94
CA TYR A 121 0.75 -2.81 28.31
C TYR A 121 -0.17 -2.29 27.19
N LEU A 122 0.06 -2.69 25.94
CA LEU A 122 -0.64 -2.17 24.76
C LEU A 122 -2.11 -2.64 24.67
N GLU A 123 -2.45 -3.80 25.20
CA GLU A 123 -3.85 -4.29 25.24
C GLU A 123 -4.76 -3.40 26.11
N LYS A 124 -4.22 -2.91 27.24
CA LYS A 124 -4.93 -1.98 28.13
C LYS A 124 -5.11 -0.61 27.45
N ALA A 125 -4.15 -0.23 26.61
CA ALA A 125 -4.20 0.99 25.81
C ALA A 125 -5.23 0.89 24.66
N SER A 126 -5.25 -0.21 23.89
CA SER A 126 -6.19 -0.38 22.77
C SER A 126 -7.66 -0.41 23.24
N LYS A 127 -7.95 -1.14 24.33
CA LYS A 127 -9.27 -1.10 25.00
C LYS A 127 -9.70 0.32 25.41
N SER A 128 -8.75 1.13 25.85
CA SER A 128 -9.00 2.50 26.29
C SER A 128 -9.23 3.47 25.13
N LEU A 129 -8.57 3.28 23.98
CA LEU A 129 -8.86 4.01 22.74
C LEU A 129 -10.27 3.70 22.21
N VAL A 130 -10.64 2.42 22.15
CA VAL A 130 -11.98 1.98 21.67
C VAL A 130 -13.11 2.57 22.51
N ARG A 131 -12.89 2.75 23.83
CA ARG A 131 -13.79 3.51 24.70
C ARG A 131 -13.90 4.98 24.29
N VAL A 132 -12.76 5.65 24.06
CA VAL A 132 -12.69 7.09 23.77
C VAL A 132 -13.22 7.46 22.37
N ILE A 133 -13.15 6.55 21.39
CA ILE A 133 -13.72 6.72 20.04
C ILE A 133 -15.22 7.04 20.07
N LYS A 134 -15.94 6.72 21.15
CA LYS A 134 -17.40 6.94 21.31
C LYS A 134 -17.77 8.36 21.80
N THR A 135 -16.82 9.29 21.80
CA THR A 135 -16.98 10.69 22.27
C THR A 135 -17.45 11.62 21.14
N TYR A 136 -17.25 12.93 21.25
CA TYR A 136 -17.61 13.94 20.23
C TYR A 136 -16.97 13.67 18.86
N ARG A 137 -17.62 14.15 17.79
CA ARG A 137 -17.31 13.86 16.37
C ARG A 137 -15.87 14.25 15.97
N GLU A 138 -15.42 15.41 16.44
CA GLU A 138 -14.12 16.00 16.15
C GLU A 138 -13.02 15.19 16.85
N THR A 139 -13.22 14.92 18.15
CA THR A 139 -12.36 14.04 18.95
C THR A 139 -12.31 12.62 18.38
N GLN A 140 -13.45 12.07 17.95
CA GLN A 140 -13.55 10.75 17.34
C GLN A 140 -12.68 10.67 16.08
N TYR A 141 -12.74 11.68 15.19
CA TYR A 141 -11.90 11.72 13.99
C TYR A 141 -10.40 11.70 14.35
N LEU A 142 -9.95 12.59 15.24
CA LEU A 142 -8.55 12.66 15.68
C LEU A 142 -8.06 11.34 16.30
N VAL A 143 -8.87 10.72 17.16
CA VAL A 143 -8.52 9.43 17.79
C VAL A 143 -8.48 8.32 16.75
N LEU A 144 -9.39 8.30 15.78
CA LEU A 144 -9.41 7.29 14.72
C LEU A 144 -8.21 7.40 13.78
N THR A 145 -7.74 8.60 13.42
CA THR A 145 -6.52 8.76 12.60
C THR A 145 -5.30 8.15 13.30
N ASN A 146 -5.15 8.40 14.61
CA ASN A 146 -4.12 7.77 15.43
C ASN A 146 -4.27 6.24 15.50
N VAL A 147 -5.49 5.74 15.71
CA VAL A 147 -5.78 4.30 15.69
C VAL A 147 -5.48 3.67 14.33
N CYS A 148 -5.71 4.35 13.22
CA CYS A 148 -5.39 3.85 11.88
C CYS A 148 -3.88 3.57 11.71
N THR A 149 -3.02 4.48 12.19
CA THR A 149 -1.57 4.26 12.20
C THR A 149 -1.16 3.13 13.15
N LEU A 150 -1.72 3.09 14.36
CA LEU A 150 -1.46 2.00 15.32
C LEU A 150 -1.86 0.62 14.78
N VAL A 151 -3.02 0.53 14.11
CA VAL A 151 -3.53 -0.68 13.46
C VAL A 151 -2.64 -1.11 12.30
N HIS A 152 -2.07 -0.18 11.54
CA HIS A 152 -1.11 -0.51 10.49
C HIS A 152 0.18 -1.11 11.05
N SER A 153 0.70 -0.56 12.16
CA SER A 153 1.92 -1.04 12.82
C SER A 153 1.73 -2.37 13.58
N ARG A 154 0.61 -2.53 14.31
CA ARG A 154 0.33 -3.66 15.20
C ARG A 154 -1.17 -4.03 15.15
N PRO A 155 -1.64 -4.77 14.12
CA PRO A 155 -3.06 -5.10 13.92
C PRO A 155 -3.68 -5.87 15.09
N SER A 156 -2.92 -6.82 15.67
CA SER A 156 -3.34 -7.74 16.74
C SER A 156 -4.05 -7.06 17.91
N LEU A 157 -3.61 -5.86 18.29
CA LEU A 157 -4.14 -5.07 19.40
C LEU A 157 -5.61 -4.66 19.25
N PHE A 158 -6.15 -4.72 18.02
CA PHE A 158 -7.50 -4.24 17.69
C PHE A 158 -8.41 -5.28 17.03
N GLU A 159 -7.93 -6.50 16.76
CA GLU A 159 -8.71 -7.55 16.07
C GLU A 159 -10.01 -7.90 16.81
N ALA A 160 -9.93 -8.03 18.14
CA ALA A 160 -11.09 -8.27 19.00
C ALA A 160 -12.15 -7.14 18.95
N TYR A 161 -11.76 -5.94 18.52
CA TYR A 161 -12.58 -4.74 18.48
C TYR A 161 -13.08 -4.38 17.07
N ALA A 162 -12.84 -5.21 16.04
CA ALA A 162 -13.23 -4.94 14.65
C ALA A 162 -14.68 -4.43 14.48
N LYS A 163 -15.63 -4.98 15.24
CA LYS A 163 -17.07 -4.60 15.20
C LYS A 163 -17.35 -3.16 15.63
N GLU A 164 -16.50 -2.56 16.47
CA GLU A 164 -16.66 -1.17 16.94
C GLU A 164 -16.29 -0.14 15.83
N PHE A 165 -15.56 -0.59 14.81
CA PHE A 165 -15.18 0.23 13.65
C PHE A 165 -16.20 0.18 12.51
N PHE A 166 -17.28 -0.61 12.61
CA PHE A 166 -18.34 -0.64 11.59
C PHE A 166 -19.03 0.74 11.44
N LEU A 167 -19.52 1.01 10.23
CA LEU A 167 -20.10 2.30 9.87
C LEU A 167 -21.54 2.44 10.39
N ARG A 168 -21.84 3.56 11.06
CA ARG A 168 -23.21 3.92 11.46
C ARG A 168 -23.83 4.84 10.41
N SER A 169 -25.16 4.77 10.22
CA SER A 169 -25.86 5.45 9.11
C SER A 169 -25.71 6.98 9.07
N ALA A 170 -25.47 7.62 10.22
CA ALA A 170 -25.33 9.08 10.35
C ALA A 170 -23.87 9.55 10.47
N GLU A 171 -22.88 8.73 10.09
CA GLU A 171 -21.47 9.10 10.25
C GLU A 171 -20.93 10.04 9.15
N PRO A 172 -20.05 11.00 9.52
CA PRO A 172 -19.32 11.82 8.56
C PRO A 172 -18.53 10.98 7.55
N THR A 173 -18.47 11.43 6.30
CA THR A 173 -17.62 10.81 5.26
C THR A 173 -16.16 10.68 5.71
N CYS A 174 -15.55 11.73 6.28
CA CYS A 174 -14.16 11.68 6.75
C CYS A 174 -13.92 10.59 7.81
N THR A 175 -14.80 10.47 8.81
CA THR A 175 -14.73 9.41 9.82
C THR A 175 -15.00 8.03 9.23
N ALA A 176 -15.93 7.92 8.27
CA ALA A 176 -16.24 6.67 7.61
C ALA A 176 -15.07 6.15 6.77
N LEU A 177 -14.34 7.04 6.09
CA LEU A 177 -13.13 6.70 5.32
C LEU A 177 -12.02 6.14 6.23
N VAL A 178 -11.71 6.80 7.35
CA VAL A 178 -10.73 6.29 8.33
C VAL A 178 -11.14 4.92 8.88
N LYS A 179 -12.44 4.73 9.17
CA LYS A 179 -12.97 3.43 9.62
C LYS A 179 -12.83 2.33 8.56
N LEU A 180 -13.04 2.63 7.28
CA LEU A 180 -12.79 1.67 6.20
C LEU A 180 -11.30 1.30 6.11
N ASP A 181 -10.40 2.26 6.25
CA ASP A 181 -8.95 2.02 6.28
C ASP A 181 -8.54 1.14 7.47
N ILE A 182 -9.09 1.39 8.66
CA ILE A 182 -8.89 0.52 9.85
C ILE A 182 -9.39 -0.90 9.55
N LEU A 183 -10.64 -1.05 9.08
CA LEU A 183 -11.23 -2.35 8.78
C LEU A 183 -10.44 -3.13 7.71
N ALA A 184 -9.90 -2.46 6.69
CA ALA A 184 -9.08 -3.08 5.65
C ALA A 184 -7.71 -3.56 6.16
N ASN A 185 -7.19 -2.95 7.22
CA ASN A 185 -5.94 -3.39 7.87
C ASN A 185 -6.15 -4.49 8.93
N LEU A 186 -7.37 -4.61 9.49
CA LEU A 186 -7.71 -5.62 10.52
C LEU A 186 -8.17 -6.97 9.96
N VAL A 187 -8.13 -7.20 8.64
CA VAL A 187 -8.67 -8.43 8.07
C VAL A 187 -7.75 -9.63 8.32
N ASN A 188 -8.31 -10.66 8.96
CA ASN A 188 -7.71 -11.98 9.18
C ASN A 188 -8.69 -13.07 8.70
N ASP A 189 -8.25 -14.33 8.57
CA ASP A 189 -9.13 -15.41 8.07
C ASP A 189 -10.35 -15.67 8.97
N GLY A 190 -10.29 -15.34 10.27
CA GLY A 190 -11.40 -15.48 11.22
C GLY A 190 -12.50 -14.41 11.08
N ASN A 191 -12.16 -13.18 10.69
CA ASN A 191 -13.08 -12.05 10.60
C ASN A 191 -13.42 -11.63 9.16
N ALA A 192 -12.70 -12.12 8.16
CA ALA A 192 -12.83 -11.73 6.76
C ALA A 192 -14.26 -11.81 6.20
N THR A 193 -14.98 -12.90 6.51
CA THR A 193 -16.36 -13.11 6.05
C THR A 193 -17.32 -12.06 6.60
N LEU A 194 -17.10 -11.60 7.83
CA LEU A 194 -17.90 -10.56 8.48
C LEU A 194 -17.59 -9.18 7.88
N ILE A 195 -16.30 -8.83 7.74
CA ILE A 195 -15.88 -7.54 7.18
C ILE A 195 -16.32 -7.40 5.71
N LEU A 196 -16.17 -8.45 4.90
CA LEU A 196 -16.65 -8.45 3.51
C LEU A 196 -18.18 -8.36 3.43
N LYS A 197 -18.93 -8.94 4.37
CA LYS A 197 -20.39 -8.80 4.43
C LYS A 197 -20.81 -7.36 4.70
N GLU A 198 -20.13 -6.68 5.63
CA GLU A 198 -20.32 -5.26 5.93
C GLU A 198 -19.98 -4.37 4.73
N PHE A 199 -18.82 -4.56 4.09
CA PHE A 199 -18.46 -3.82 2.88
C PHE A 199 -19.49 -4.01 1.76
N ASN A 200 -20.00 -5.23 1.55
CA ASN A 200 -21.08 -5.49 0.60
C ASN A 200 -22.42 -4.84 0.98
N ALA A 201 -22.68 -4.57 2.26
CA ALA A 201 -23.82 -3.75 2.68
C ALA A 201 -23.59 -2.27 2.36
N TYR A 202 -22.36 -1.76 2.55
CA TYR A 202 -22.03 -0.37 2.26
C TYR A 202 -22.08 -0.04 0.75
N LEU A 203 -21.75 -1.00 -0.13
CA LEU A 203 -21.92 -0.86 -1.58
C LEU A 203 -23.40 -0.81 -2.04
N LYS A 204 -24.34 -1.30 -1.24
CA LYS A 204 -25.78 -1.32 -1.54
C LYS A 204 -26.54 -0.13 -0.96
N ASP A 205 -25.89 0.64 -0.10
CA ASP A 205 -26.49 1.74 0.65
C ASP A 205 -26.41 3.04 -0.15
N THR A 206 -27.47 3.30 -0.93
CA THR A 206 -27.62 4.49 -1.79
C THR A 206 -27.59 5.82 -1.02
N SER A 207 -27.71 5.81 0.32
CA SER A 207 -27.61 7.04 1.12
C SER A 207 -26.16 7.55 1.25
N LYS A 208 -25.17 6.70 0.97
CA LYS A 208 -23.75 7.02 1.13
C LYS A 208 -23.18 7.73 -0.09
N GLY A 209 -22.35 8.75 0.16
CA GLY A 209 -21.69 9.53 -0.89
C GLY A 209 -20.71 8.70 -1.71
N GLU A 210 -20.56 9.08 -2.99
CA GLU A 210 -19.78 8.34 -4.00
C GLU A 210 -18.35 8.02 -3.57
N ALA A 211 -17.65 8.97 -2.92
CA ALA A 211 -16.29 8.78 -2.42
C ALA A 211 -16.20 7.61 -1.42
N LEU A 212 -17.20 7.43 -0.55
CA LEU A 212 -17.21 6.34 0.42
C LEU A 212 -17.40 4.98 -0.27
N VAL A 213 -18.18 4.94 -1.36
CA VAL A 213 -18.39 3.73 -2.16
C VAL A 213 -17.12 3.36 -2.93
N GLN A 214 -16.44 4.34 -3.54
CA GLN A 214 -15.14 4.15 -4.20
C GLN A 214 -14.09 3.61 -3.21
N SER A 215 -13.94 4.23 -2.02
CA SER A 215 -13.02 3.76 -0.99
C SER A 215 -13.39 2.39 -0.41
N THR A 216 -14.68 2.02 -0.39
CA THR A 216 -15.12 0.65 -0.03
C THR A 216 -14.66 -0.37 -1.08
N ILE A 217 -14.71 -0.03 -2.37
CA ILE A 217 -14.21 -0.88 -3.47
C ILE A 217 -12.68 -1.06 -3.34
N GLN A 218 -11.95 0.02 -3.06
CA GLN A 218 -10.50 -0.03 -2.80
C GLN A 218 -10.15 -0.82 -1.53
N ALA A 219 -10.96 -0.72 -0.47
CA ALA A 219 -10.81 -1.53 0.74
C ALA A 219 -10.98 -3.03 0.43
N ILE A 220 -12.03 -3.44 -0.30
CA ILE A 220 -12.20 -4.83 -0.77
C ILE A 220 -10.97 -5.30 -1.58
N GLY A 221 -10.43 -4.43 -2.43
CA GLY A 221 -9.19 -4.67 -3.16
C GLY A 221 -8.00 -4.98 -2.27
N ARG A 222 -7.73 -4.12 -1.28
CA ARG A 222 -6.64 -4.32 -0.30
C ARG A 222 -6.84 -5.60 0.52
N CYS A 223 -8.05 -5.90 0.97
CA CYS A 223 -8.36 -7.16 1.67
C CYS A 223 -8.01 -8.40 0.81
N ALA A 224 -8.37 -8.36 -0.48
CA ALA A 224 -8.08 -9.43 -1.44
C ALA A 224 -6.60 -9.52 -1.86
N GLY A 225 -5.82 -8.45 -1.70
CA GLY A 225 -4.37 -8.42 -1.90
C GLY A 225 -3.59 -8.92 -0.68
N ARG A 226 -4.12 -8.69 0.52
CA ARG A 226 -3.52 -9.09 1.82
C ARG A 226 -3.83 -10.54 2.19
N LEU A 227 -5.02 -11.04 1.86
CA LEU A 227 -5.43 -12.44 2.07
C LEU A 227 -5.76 -13.15 0.75
N PRO A 228 -4.84 -13.99 0.21
CA PRO A 228 -5.06 -14.76 -1.01
C PRO A 228 -6.27 -15.71 -0.97
N SER A 229 -6.70 -16.12 0.22
CA SER A 229 -7.91 -16.92 0.45
C SER A 229 -9.19 -16.24 -0.04
N LEU A 230 -9.21 -14.90 -0.07
CA LEU A 230 -10.39 -14.10 -0.41
C LEU A 230 -10.44 -13.67 -1.89
N THR A 231 -9.32 -13.73 -2.61
CA THR A 231 -9.16 -13.08 -3.92
C THR A 231 -10.21 -13.51 -4.95
N GLU A 232 -10.49 -14.82 -5.07
CA GLU A 232 -11.52 -15.36 -5.98
C GLU A 232 -12.95 -14.91 -5.60
N SER A 233 -13.25 -14.78 -4.31
CA SER A 233 -14.55 -14.32 -3.82
C SER A 233 -14.74 -12.83 -4.12
N CYS A 234 -13.72 -12.01 -3.81
CA CYS A 234 -13.72 -10.58 -4.08
C CYS A 234 -13.77 -10.26 -5.58
N LEU A 235 -13.00 -10.96 -6.42
CA LEU A 235 -13.05 -10.83 -7.88
C LEU A 235 -14.44 -11.16 -8.42
N ARG A 236 -15.11 -12.20 -7.92
CA ARG A 236 -16.49 -12.54 -8.31
C ARG A 236 -17.48 -11.44 -7.90
N GLY A 237 -17.33 -10.89 -6.69
CA GLY A 237 -18.13 -9.76 -6.21
C GLY A 237 -17.96 -8.52 -7.08
N LEU A 238 -16.72 -8.10 -7.32
CA LEU A 238 -16.40 -6.94 -8.15
C LEU A 238 -16.85 -7.11 -9.61
N MET A 239 -16.70 -8.29 -10.20
CA MET A 239 -17.22 -8.58 -11.54
C MET A 239 -18.75 -8.53 -11.61
N SER A 240 -19.45 -8.95 -10.55
CA SER A 240 -20.90 -8.77 -10.43
C SER A 240 -21.29 -7.29 -10.32
N VAL A 241 -20.51 -6.50 -9.57
CA VAL A 241 -20.70 -5.04 -9.47
C VAL A 241 -20.56 -4.39 -10.85
N ILE A 242 -19.53 -4.75 -11.62
CA ILE A 242 -19.27 -4.26 -12.98
C ILE A 242 -20.39 -4.63 -13.97
N SER A 243 -20.96 -5.84 -13.87
CA SER A 243 -22.00 -6.29 -14.80
C SER A 243 -23.40 -5.77 -14.51
N THR A 244 -23.70 -5.46 -13.25
CA THR A 244 -25.08 -5.21 -12.78
C THR A 244 -25.37 -3.74 -12.50
N ASN A 245 -24.37 -2.96 -12.07
CA ASN A 245 -24.59 -1.57 -11.67
C ASN A 245 -24.56 -0.61 -12.85
N LYS A 246 -25.40 0.42 -12.76
CA LYS A 246 -25.47 1.53 -13.74
C LYS A 246 -24.58 2.72 -13.36
N ASN A 247 -24.05 2.76 -12.14
CA ASN A 247 -23.19 3.85 -11.67
C ASN A 247 -21.79 3.71 -12.30
N GLU A 248 -21.47 4.62 -13.21
CA GLU A 248 -20.25 4.60 -14.04
C GLU A 248 -18.97 4.73 -13.19
N ALA A 249 -19.02 5.49 -12.09
CA ALA A 249 -17.88 5.65 -11.18
C ALA A 249 -17.58 4.38 -10.37
N MET A 250 -18.61 3.68 -9.88
CA MET A 250 -18.46 2.38 -9.21
C MET A 250 -17.87 1.33 -10.15
N VAL A 251 -18.32 1.31 -11.41
CA VAL A 251 -17.79 0.43 -12.45
C VAL A 251 -16.32 0.78 -12.73
N SER A 252 -15.97 2.06 -12.81
CA SER A 252 -14.58 2.52 -13.01
C SER A 252 -13.65 2.01 -11.91
N GLU A 253 -13.98 2.28 -10.65
CA GLU A 253 -13.14 1.90 -9.52
C GLU A 253 -13.02 0.37 -9.39
N SER A 254 -14.12 -0.35 -9.62
CA SER A 254 -14.10 -1.82 -9.62
C SER A 254 -13.16 -2.39 -10.68
N VAL A 255 -13.09 -1.79 -11.87
CA VAL A 255 -12.19 -2.25 -12.95
C VAL A 255 -10.72 -1.93 -12.65
N VAL A 256 -10.43 -0.82 -11.98
CA VAL A 256 -9.06 -0.49 -11.51
C VAL A 256 -8.61 -1.51 -10.45
N VAL A 257 -9.45 -1.81 -9.46
CA VAL A 257 -9.16 -2.81 -8.43
C VAL A 257 -9.04 -4.23 -9.02
N VAL A 258 -9.96 -4.64 -9.90
CA VAL A 258 -9.89 -5.95 -10.57
C VAL A 258 -8.60 -6.07 -11.39
N ARG A 259 -8.16 -5.01 -12.08
CA ARG A 259 -6.86 -5.00 -12.76
C ARG A 259 -5.72 -5.28 -11.78
N GLY A 260 -5.64 -4.58 -10.65
CA GLY A 260 -4.58 -4.78 -9.65
C GLY A 260 -4.55 -6.21 -9.09
N LEU A 261 -5.72 -6.80 -8.82
CA LEU A 261 -5.82 -8.21 -8.38
C LEU A 261 -5.41 -9.20 -9.48
N VAL A 262 -5.83 -8.99 -10.73
CA VAL A 262 -5.45 -9.84 -11.87
C VAL A 262 -3.95 -9.76 -12.17
N GLN A 263 -3.28 -8.65 -11.86
CA GLN A 263 -1.83 -8.51 -12.04
C GLN A 263 -1.01 -9.43 -11.12
N ARG A 264 -1.54 -9.84 -9.95
CA ARG A 264 -0.87 -10.78 -9.04
C ARG A 264 -0.81 -12.22 -9.59
N ASP A 265 -1.88 -12.67 -10.24
CA ASP A 265 -1.95 -14.00 -10.87
C ASP A 265 -2.78 -13.98 -12.17
N PRO A 266 -2.19 -13.55 -13.29
CA PRO A 266 -2.90 -13.44 -14.56
C PRO A 266 -3.28 -14.81 -15.14
N GLN A 267 -2.58 -15.88 -14.77
CA GLN A 267 -2.79 -17.25 -15.27
C GLN A 267 -4.08 -17.86 -14.70
N LYS A 268 -4.34 -17.71 -13.39
CA LYS A 268 -5.59 -18.16 -12.78
C LYS A 268 -6.79 -17.34 -13.28
N HIS A 269 -6.62 -16.04 -13.47
CA HIS A 269 -7.73 -15.11 -13.70
C HIS A 269 -8.05 -14.82 -15.19
N VAL A 270 -7.57 -15.64 -16.15
CA VAL A 270 -7.85 -15.48 -17.61
C VAL A 270 -9.36 -15.36 -17.93
N LYS A 271 -10.24 -16.01 -17.15
CA LYS A 271 -11.71 -15.90 -17.30
C LYS A 271 -12.21 -14.47 -17.03
N VAL A 272 -11.60 -13.77 -16.08
CA VAL A 272 -11.92 -12.36 -15.73
C VAL A 272 -11.56 -11.45 -16.91
N ILE A 273 -10.35 -11.58 -17.46
CA ILE A 273 -9.87 -10.81 -18.63
C ILE A 273 -10.81 -11.00 -19.83
N LYS A 274 -11.19 -12.24 -20.14
CA LYS A 274 -12.14 -12.57 -21.22
C LYS A 274 -13.54 -11.98 -20.99
N THR A 275 -13.93 -11.77 -19.74
CA THR A 275 -15.25 -11.22 -19.37
C THR A 275 -15.24 -9.69 -19.44
N LEU A 276 -14.20 -9.03 -18.92
CA LEU A 276 -13.99 -7.58 -19.07
C LEU A 276 -13.94 -7.17 -20.56
N ALA A 277 -13.23 -7.92 -21.40
CA ALA A 277 -13.20 -7.69 -22.84
C ALA A 277 -14.58 -7.81 -23.54
N LYS A 278 -15.50 -8.61 -23.00
CA LYS A 278 -16.90 -8.71 -23.47
C LYS A 278 -17.75 -7.54 -22.97
N LEU A 279 -17.49 -7.04 -21.76
CA LEU A 279 -18.18 -5.90 -21.15
C LEU A 279 -17.67 -4.54 -21.67
N LEU A 280 -16.51 -4.49 -22.31
CA LEU A 280 -15.94 -3.25 -22.87
C LEU A 280 -16.95 -2.39 -23.67
N PRO A 281 -17.86 -2.91 -24.52
CA PRO A 281 -18.84 -2.08 -25.22
C PRO A 281 -19.90 -1.43 -24.33
N THR A 282 -20.19 -1.98 -23.14
CA THR A 282 -21.19 -1.42 -22.20
C THR A 282 -20.59 -0.42 -21.22
N MET A 283 -19.26 -0.40 -21.09
CA MET A 283 -18.54 0.52 -20.21
C MET A 283 -18.42 1.90 -20.86
N LYS A 284 -18.96 2.94 -20.21
CA LYS A 284 -18.87 4.33 -20.71
C LYS A 284 -17.65 5.08 -20.19
N ASP A 285 -17.33 4.95 -18.91
CA ASP A 285 -16.23 5.69 -18.30
C ASP A 285 -14.87 5.37 -18.96
N ALA A 286 -14.12 6.43 -19.27
CA ALA A 286 -12.86 6.35 -19.99
C ALA A 286 -11.74 5.66 -19.21
N ARG A 287 -11.68 5.85 -17.87
CA ARG A 287 -10.67 5.22 -17.02
C ARG A 287 -10.90 3.71 -16.96
N ALA A 288 -12.16 3.29 -16.81
CA ALA A 288 -12.60 1.91 -16.85
C ALA A 288 -12.24 1.25 -18.19
N ARG A 289 -12.62 1.89 -19.31
CA ARG A 289 -12.34 1.41 -20.68
C ARG A 289 -10.83 1.26 -20.90
N ALA A 290 -10.04 2.29 -20.60
CA ALA A 290 -8.59 2.28 -20.77
C ALA A 290 -7.91 1.17 -19.94
N SER A 291 -8.37 0.96 -18.69
CA SER A 291 -7.87 -0.12 -17.83
C SER A 291 -8.15 -1.51 -18.41
N THR A 292 -9.38 -1.75 -18.91
CA THR A 292 -9.74 -3.01 -19.60
C THR A 292 -8.91 -3.24 -20.86
N VAL A 293 -8.72 -2.23 -21.70
CA VAL A 293 -7.91 -2.33 -22.94
C VAL A 293 -6.45 -2.61 -22.62
N TRP A 294 -5.90 -1.94 -21.58
CA TRP A 294 -4.54 -2.21 -21.10
C TRP A 294 -4.40 -3.66 -20.62
N LEU A 295 -5.36 -4.18 -19.84
CA LEU A 295 -5.33 -5.55 -19.30
C LEU A 295 -5.33 -6.61 -20.42
N VAL A 296 -6.15 -6.42 -21.45
CA VAL A 296 -6.17 -7.27 -22.66
C VAL A 296 -4.88 -7.15 -23.45
N GLY A 297 -4.28 -5.95 -23.52
CA GLY A 297 -3.02 -5.70 -24.21
C GLY A 297 -1.79 -6.25 -23.51
N GLN A 298 -1.77 -6.27 -22.18
CA GLN A 298 -0.69 -6.89 -21.42
C GLN A 298 -0.75 -8.41 -21.56
N TYR A 299 -1.88 -9.01 -21.19
CA TYR A 299 -2.08 -10.47 -21.17
C TYR A 299 -2.57 -11.05 -22.49
N ARG A 300 -2.23 -10.39 -23.62
CA ARG A 300 -2.61 -10.77 -24.99
C ARG A 300 -2.30 -12.24 -25.30
N ASP A 301 -1.24 -12.76 -24.70
CA ASP A 301 -0.75 -14.14 -24.86
C ASP A 301 -1.70 -15.19 -24.27
N LEU A 302 -2.47 -14.82 -23.23
CA LEU A 302 -3.46 -15.69 -22.58
C LEU A 302 -4.85 -15.63 -23.27
N VAL A 303 -5.04 -14.63 -24.14
CA VAL A 303 -6.32 -14.35 -24.81
C VAL A 303 -6.18 -14.12 -26.33
N PRO A 304 -5.46 -14.97 -27.09
CA PRO A 304 -5.09 -14.70 -28.49
C PRO A 304 -6.28 -14.54 -29.44
N LYS A 305 -7.44 -15.15 -29.14
CA LYS A 305 -8.68 -14.95 -29.93
C LYS A 305 -9.45 -13.69 -29.55
N VAL A 306 -9.27 -13.16 -28.34
CA VAL A 306 -10.06 -12.03 -27.81
C VAL A 306 -9.35 -10.71 -28.04
N ALA A 307 -8.03 -10.63 -27.90
CA ALA A 307 -7.31 -9.37 -28.09
C ALA A 307 -7.47 -8.77 -29.51
N PRO A 308 -7.40 -9.53 -30.62
CA PRO A 308 -7.70 -9.00 -31.96
C PRO A 308 -9.17 -8.57 -32.13
N ASP A 309 -10.13 -9.28 -31.52
CA ASP A 309 -11.54 -8.90 -31.56
C ASP A 309 -11.83 -7.64 -30.72
N THR A 310 -11.12 -7.45 -29.61
CA THR A 310 -11.13 -6.21 -28.83
C THR A 310 -10.59 -5.04 -29.65
N LEU A 311 -9.46 -5.22 -30.36
CA LEU A 311 -8.93 -4.20 -31.28
C LEU A 311 -9.91 -3.86 -32.40
N ARG A 312 -10.56 -4.88 -33.00
CA ARG A 312 -11.60 -4.72 -34.02
C ARG A 312 -12.80 -3.90 -33.52
N LYS A 313 -13.25 -4.11 -32.28
CA LYS A 313 -14.32 -3.33 -31.65
C LYS A 313 -13.91 -1.89 -31.40
N LEU A 314 -12.69 -1.68 -30.86
CA LEU A 314 -12.13 -0.34 -30.63
C LEU A 314 -11.99 0.45 -31.94
N ALA A 315 -11.61 -0.20 -33.04
CA ALA A 315 -11.51 0.43 -34.36
C ALA A 315 -12.85 1.05 -34.82
N GLN A 316 -13.99 0.49 -34.43
CA GLN A 316 -15.31 1.01 -34.79
C GLN A 316 -15.68 2.27 -34.00
N SER A 317 -15.35 2.31 -32.70
CA SER A 317 -15.68 3.45 -31.83
C SER A 317 -14.59 4.53 -31.74
N PHE A 318 -13.36 4.23 -32.19
CA PHE A 318 -12.14 5.02 -31.97
C PHE A 318 -12.31 6.54 -32.05
N LYS A 319 -13.02 7.05 -33.06
CA LYS A 319 -13.23 8.50 -33.28
C LYS A 319 -13.88 9.19 -32.07
N GLY A 320 -14.86 8.53 -31.43
CA GLY A 320 -15.63 9.05 -30.29
C GLY A 320 -15.06 8.71 -28.92
N GLU A 321 -13.93 8.01 -28.87
CA GLU A 321 -13.28 7.64 -27.60
C GLU A 321 -12.54 8.83 -26.95
N GLN A 322 -12.40 8.77 -25.63
CA GLN A 322 -11.56 9.73 -24.89
C GLN A 322 -10.06 9.43 -25.09
N PRO A 323 -9.15 10.43 -24.97
CA PRO A 323 -7.72 10.29 -25.25
C PRO A 323 -7.05 9.09 -24.56
N ALA A 324 -7.36 8.85 -23.29
CA ALA A 324 -6.83 7.72 -22.53
C ALA A 324 -7.13 6.36 -23.19
N VAL A 325 -8.34 6.18 -23.75
CA VAL A 325 -8.74 4.92 -24.41
C VAL A 325 -8.10 4.81 -25.79
N LYS A 326 -7.99 5.92 -26.54
CA LYS A 326 -7.29 5.98 -27.83
C LYS A 326 -5.82 5.58 -27.70
N ILE A 327 -5.11 6.13 -26.69
CA ILE A 327 -3.71 5.78 -26.39
C ILE A 327 -3.55 4.29 -26.07
N GLN A 328 -4.46 3.70 -25.28
CA GLN A 328 -4.40 2.25 -24.99
C GLN A 328 -4.79 1.40 -26.19
N SER A 329 -5.67 1.89 -27.08
CA SER A 329 -6.01 1.21 -28.35
C SER A 329 -4.79 1.15 -29.29
N LEU A 330 -4.02 2.23 -29.38
CA LEU A 330 -2.75 2.29 -30.10
C LEU A 330 -1.71 1.33 -29.48
N ASN A 331 -1.60 1.29 -28.14
CA ASN A 331 -0.71 0.34 -27.45
C ASN A 331 -1.10 -1.12 -27.72
N LEU A 332 -2.40 -1.47 -27.62
CA LEU A 332 -2.91 -2.81 -27.92
C LEU A 332 -2.58 -3.22 -29.36
N GLY A 333 -2.84 -2.32 -30.31
CA GLY A 333 -2.52 -2.54 -31.72
C GLY A 333 -1.03 -2.79 -31.96
N ALA A 334 -0.16 -1.97 -31.36
CA ALA A 334 1.29 -2.16 -31.43
C ALA A 334 1.75 -3.51 -30.84
N LYS A 335 1.26 -3.87 -29.64
CA LYS A 335 1.58 -5.16 -28.99
C LYS A 335 1.07 -6.38 -29.76
N LEU A 336 0.00 -6.22 -30.54
CA LEU A 336 -0.53 -7.26 -31.43
C LEU A 336 0.23 -7.34 -32.76
N MET A 337 0.65 -6.21 -33.35
CA MET A 337 1.48 -6.18 -34.56
C MET A 337 2.80 -6.94 -34.40
N LEU A 338 3.43 -6.81 -33.23
CA LEU A 338 4.68 -7.50 -32.92
C LEU A 338 4.53 -9.02 -32.73
N LYS A 339 3.30 -9.55 -32.64
CA LYS A 339 3.05 -10.98 -32.40
C LYS A 339 2.26 -11.68 -33.50
N GLU A 340 1.18 -11.07 -33.98
CA GLU A 340 0.28 -11.62 -35.01
C GLU A 340 0.05 -10.60 -36.14
N PRO A 341 1.11 -10.19 -36.87
CA PRO A 341 1.03 -9.13 -37.88
C PRO A 341 0.02 -9.46 -38.98
N GLU A 342 -0.02 -10.70 -39.47
CA GLU A 342 -0.91 -11.13 -40.56
C GLU A 342 -2.40 -10.86 -40.29
N LYS A 343 -2.84 -11.02 -39.03
CA LYS A 343 -4.25 -10.85 -38.63
C LYS A 343 -4.58 -9.41 -38.23
N CYS A 344 -3.58 -8.67 -37.75
CA CYS A 344 -3.80 -7.36 -37.13
C CYS A 344 -3.38 -6.16 -37.99
N ALA A 345 -2.54 -6.35 -39.02
CA ALA A 345 -2.01 -5.28 -39.86
C ALA A 345 -3.08 -4.37 -40.48
N GLY A 346 -4.12 -4.93 -41.09
CA GLY A 346 -5.19 -4.14 -41.69
C GLY A 346 -5.99 -3.33 -40.67
N ILE A 347 -6.32 -3.93 -39.52
CA ILE A 347 -7.09 -3.28 -38.45
C ILE A 347 -6.27 -2.17 -37.79
N PHE A 348 -4.98 -2.43 -37.52
CA PHE A 348 -4.10 -1.45 -36.91
C PHE A 348 -3.76 -0.30 -37.86
N GLY A 349 -3.50 -0.59 -39.14
CA GLY A 349 -3.32 0.43 -40.18
C GLY A 349 -4.51 1.39 -40.24
N TYR A 350 -5.74 0.86 -40.24
CA TYR A 350 -6.95 1.66 -40.18
C TYR A 350 -7.05 2.53 -38.92
N ILE A 351 -6.73 2.00 -37.73
CA ILE A 351 -6.68 2.81 -36.48
C ILE A 351 -5.63 3.93 -36.60
N LEU A 352 -4.46 3.66 -37.18
CA LEU A 352 -3.42 4.67 -37.41
C LEU A 352 -3.83 5.71 -38.45
N ASP A 353 -4.67 5.37 -39.43
CA ASP A 353 -5.24 6.32 -40.40
C ASP A 353 -6.28 7.21 -39.73
N LEU A 354 -7.12 6.66 -38.84
CA LEU A 354 -8.04 7.44 -38.02
C LEU A 354 -7.31 8.41 -37.08
N ALA A 355 -6.24 7.95 -36.44
CA ALA A 355 -5.45 8.74 -35.49
C ALA A 355 -4.63 9.86 -36.16
N LYS A 356 -4.39 9.82 -37.48
CA LYS A 356 -3.60 10.82 -38.23
C LYS A 356 -4.15 12.25 -38.11
N TYR A 357 -5.47 12.38 -37.98
CA TYR A 357 -6.20 13.65 -37.88
C TYR A 357 -7.00 13.77 -36.58
N ASP A 358 -6.55 13.13 -35.50
CA ASP A 358 -7.16 13.34 -34.18
C ASP A 358 -6.96 14.79 -33.71
N MET A 359 -7.83 15.26 -32.80
CA MET A 359 -7.72 16.61 -32.23
C MET A 359 -6.52 16.70 -31.30
N ASP A 360 -6.26 15.63 -30.56
CA ASP A 360 -5.14 15.52 -29.63
C ASP A 360 -3.80 15.43 -30.39
N PHE A 361 -2.76 16.12 -29.90
CA PHE A 361 -1.43 16.08 -30.51
C PHE A 361 -0.66 14.81 -30.11
N ASP A 362 -0.76 14.37 -28.84
CA ASP A 362 -0.08 13.18 -28.33
C ASP A 362 -0.51 11.92 -29.10
N ILE A 363 -1.79 11.83 -29.45
CA ILE A 363 -2.36 10.71 -30.21
C ILE A 363 -1.83 10.71 -31.65
N ARG A 364 -1.74 11.88 -32.29
CA ARG A 364 -1.21 12.03 -33.65
C ARG A 364 0.27 11.66 -33.72
N ASP A 365 1.08 12.18 -32.80
CA ASP A 365 2.52 11.93 -32.79
C ASP A 365 2.84 10.49 -32.42
N LYS A 366 2.12 9.92 -31.46
CA LYS A 366 2.20 8.49 -31.15
C LYS A 366 1.79 7.60 -32.32
N ALA A 367 0.75 7.96 -33.08
CA ALA A 367 0.34 7.22 -34.27
C ALA A 367 1.37 7.33 -35.42
N ARG A 368 2.00 8.50 -35.61
CA ARG A 368 3.11 8.66 -36.57
C ARG A 368 4.30 7.78 -36.19
N MET A 369 4.76 7.87 -34.95
CA MET A 369 5.85 7.06 -34.41
C MET A 369 5.58 5.56 -34.57
N LEU A 370 4.39 5.09 -34.19
CA LEU A 370 4.02 3.68 -34.33
C LEU A 370 3.91 3.23 -35.78
N ARG A 371 3.50 4.11 -36.71
CA ARG A 371 3.50 3.78 -38.16
C ARG A 371 4.92 3.59 -38.68
N CYS A 372 5.81 4.56 -38.42
CA CYS A 372 7.19 4.52 -38.91
C CYS A 372 7.95 3.32 -38.33
N VAL A 373 7.80 3.02 -37.03
CA VAL A 373 8.51 1.89 -36.41
C VAL A 373 7.92 0.53 -36.81
N LEU A 374 6.60 0.38 -36.91
CA LEU A 374 5.97 -0.95 -37.04
C LEU A 374 5.58 -1.34 -38.47
N LEU A 375 5.27 -0.39 -39.36
CA LEU A 375 4.80 -0.68 -40.73
C LEU A 375 5.82 -0.31 -41.82
N GLU A 376 6.64 0.70 -41.62
CA GLU A 376 7.62 1.13 -42.63
C GLU A 376 8.86 0.21 -42.62
N SER A 377 9.33 -0.18 -43.81
CA SER A 377 10.46 -1.10 -43.96
C SER A 377 11.79 -0.53 -43.48
N GLN A 378 11.90 0.80 -43.38
CA GLN A 378 13.11 1.53 -43.04
C GLN A 378 13.51 1.36 -41.56
N CYS A 379 12.55 1.10 -40.67
CA CYS A 379 12.79 0.98 -39.23
C CYS A 379 12.80 -0.47 -38.71
N ARG A 380 12.99 -1.47 -39.58
CA ARG A 380 12.96 -2.89 -39.20
C ARG A 380 13.95 -3.25 -38.09
N GLU A 381 15.16 -2.69 -38.14
CA GLU A 381 16.21 -2.91 -37.13
C GLU A 381 15.76 -2.45 -35.73
N ILE A 382 15.10 -1.28 -35.65
CA ILE A 382 14.55 -0.75 -34.40
C ILE A 382 13.39 -1.63 -33.90
N ARG A 383 12.49 -2.05 -34.80
CA ARG A 383 11.34 -2.90 -34.47
C ARG A 383 11.79 -4.26 -33.91
N ASP A 384 12.74 -4.90 -34.57
CA ASP A 384 13.14 -6.26 -34.25
C ASP A 384 14.13 -6.26 -33.06
N GLY A 385 15.05 -5.29 -33.00
CA GLY A 385 16.03 -5.12 -31.90
C GLY A 385 15.45 -4.56 -30.59
N HIS A 386 14.43 -3.71 -30.64
CA HIS A 386 13.79 -3.11 -29.45
C HIS A 386 12.33 -3.53 -29.25
N SER A 387 11.93 -4.68 -29.78
CA SER A 387 10.61 -5.29 -29.55
C SER A 387 10.25 -5.42 -28.06
N SER A 388 11.26 -5.67 -27.21
CA SER A 388 11.13 -5.71 -25.74
C SER A 388 10.61 -4.40 -25.13
N LEU A 389 10.94 -3.22 -25.69
CA LEU A 389 10.48 -1.92 -25.19
C LEU A 389 8.95 -1.78 -25.29
N PHE A 390 8.37 -2.25 -26.40
CA PHE A 390 6.93 -2.25 -26.63
C PHE A 390 6.19 -3.33 -25.84
N LEU A 391 6.87 -4.43 -25.52
CA LEU A 391 6.28 -5.59 -24.84
C LEU A 391 6.42 -5.55 -23.32
N SER A 392 7.41 -4.81 -22.81
CA SER A 392 7.77 -4.65 -21.40
C SER A 392 6.57 -4.74 -20.46
N ASP A 393 6.69 -5.64 -19.48
CA ASP A 393 5.76 -5.74 -18.38
C ASP A 393 5.91 -4.48 -17.52
N ARG A 394 4.88 -3.62 -17.55
CA ARG A 394 4.76 -2.60 -16.51
C ARG A 394 4.40 -3.30 -15.21
N GLU A 395 5.21 -3.04 -14.20
CA GLU A 395 4.84 -3.25 -12.81
C GLU A 395 3.42 -2.74 -12.56
N SER A 396 2.71 -3.41 -11.66
CA SER A 396 1.46 -2.87 -11.12
C SER A 396 1.69 -1.45 -10.66
N SER A 397 0.75 -0.56 -11.01
CA SER A 397 0.65 0.71 -10.27
C SER A 397 0.68 0.36 -8.78
N PRO A 398 1.52 1.04 -7.97
CA PRO A 398 1.69 0.69 -6.57
C PRO A 398 0.33 0.53 -5.92
N GLU A 399 0.19 -0.48 -5.05
CA GLU A 399 -1.09 -0.76 -4.39
C GLU A 399 -1.68 0.55 -3.89
N VAL A 400 -2.93 0.83 -4.26
CA VAL A 400 -3.58 2.08 -3.88
C VAL A 400 -3.53 2.16 -2.36
N GLY A 401 -2.66 3.04 -1.85
CA GLY A 401 -2.45 3.23 -0.42
C GLY A 401 -3.77 3.56 0.26
N GLY A 402 -3.83 3.40 1.58
CA GLY A 402 -4.91 4.05 2.32
C GLY A 402 -4.90 5.56 2.03
N MET A 403 -6.00 6.25 2.31
CA MET A 403 -6.03 7.71 2.11
C MET A 403 -5.00 8.44 2.98
N PHE A 404 -4.50 7.75 4.00
CA PHE A 404 -3.39 8.10 4.86
C PHE A 404 -2.13 7.35 4.41
N ASP A 405 -1.57 7.79 3.28
CA ASP A 405 -0.20 7.43 2.93
C ASP A 405 0.72 7.99 4.04
N GLN A 406 1.52 7.12 4.66
CA GLN A 406 2.15 7.43 5.94
C GLN A 406 3.37 8.33 5.77
N ALA A 407 3.13 9.63 5.70
CA ALA A 407 4.19 10.60 5.99
C ALA A 407 4.71 10.38 7.42
N ASP A 408 6.03 10.48 7.61
CA ASP A 408 6.79 10.11 8.84
C ASP A 408 6.53 10.98 10.08
N PHE A 409 5.33 11.54 10.21
CA PHE A 409 4.92 12.35 11.35
C PHE A 409 4.55 11.46 12.54
N ARG A 410 5.07 11.82 13.72
CA ARG A 410 4.81 11.07 14.96
C ARG A 410 3.31 11.10 15.34
N ILE A 411 2.84 9.99 15.92
CA ILE A 411 1.45 9.80 16.36
C ILE A 411 1.07 10.90 17.36
N ASN A 412 -0.19 11.33 17.35
CA ASN A 412 -0.78 12.36 18.22
C ASN A 412 -0.24 13.78 17.97
N THR A 413 0.24 14.07 16.75
CA THR A 413 0.64 15.42 16.33
C THR A 413 -0.30 15.99 15.27
N LEU A 414 -0.38 17.32 15.16
CA LEU A 414 -1.20 17.95 14.12
C LEU A 414 -0.66 17.67 12.71
N SER A 415 0.65 17.59 12.54
CA SER A 415 1.28 17.21 11.26
C SER A 415 0.86 15.82 10.79
N HIS A 416 0.76 14.86 11.72
CA HIS A 416 0.25 13.51 11.44
C HIS A 416 -1.22 13.50 10.99
N VAL A 417 -2.07 14.32 11.59
CA VAL A 417 -3.49 14.42 11.21
C VAL A 417 -3.70 15.09 9.85
N VAL A 418 -2.86 16.07 9.48
CA VAL A 418 -3.01 16.84 8.23
C VAL A 418 -2.16 16.26 7.08
N GLY A 419 -1.17 15.39 7.37
CA GLY A 419 -0.31 14.77 6.36
C GLY A 419 0.80 15.68 5.82
N HIS A 420 1.10 16.79 6.51
CA HIS A 420 2.19 17.71 6.17
C HIS A 420 2.80 18.36 7.41
N SER A 421 4.03 18.86 7.32
CA SER A 421 4.67 19.54 8.45
C SER A 421 3.99 20.87 8.76
N VAL A 422 3.53 21.04 10.00
CA VAL A 422 2.95 22.29 10.50
C VAL A 422 4.01 23.11 11.25
N THR A 423 3.87 24.44 11.26
CA THR A 423 4.74 25.35 12.02
C THR A 423 4.86 24.92 13.48
N GLY A 424 6.09 24.69 13.96
CA GLY A 424 6.36 24.19 15.32
C GLY A 424 6.34 22.67 15.47
N TYR A 425 6.27 21.91 14.36
CA TYR A 425 6.52 20.48 14.41
C TYR A 425 8.02 20.17 14.56
N GLU A 426 8.36 19.50 15.65
CA GLU A 426 9.69 18.95 15.90
C GLU A 426 9.59 17.41 15.92
N PRO A 427 10.42 16.68 15.17
CA PRO A 427 10.47 15.23 15.28
C PRO A 427 11.08 14.82 16.62
N ILE A 428 10.58 13.73 17.22
CA ILE A 428 11.22 13.12 18.40
C ILE A 428 12.66 12.76 18.02
N PRO A 429 13.67 13.28 18.75
CA PRO A 429 15.08 12.94 18.54
C PRO A 429 15.35 11.44 18.70
N ASP A 430 16.45 10.96 18.12
CA ASP A 430 16.92 9.60 18.38
C ASP A 430 17.31 9.44 19.86
N PHE A 431 17.24 8.20 20.36
CA PHE A 431 17.57 7.89 21.75
C PHE A 431 19.04 8.25 22.06
N SER A 432 19.27 8.85 23.23
CA SER A 432 20.62 9.10 23.75
C SER A 432 21.32 7.79 24.09
N ASP A 433 22.53 7.59 23.57
CA ASP A 433 23.42 6.49 23.99
C ASP A 433 23.94 6.68 25.43
N ASP A 434 24.01 7.93 25.89
CA ASP A 434 24.43 8.28 27.25
C ASP A 434 23.24 8.28 28.21
N VAL A 435 23.36 7.50 29.30
CA VAL A 435 22.38 7.47 30.40
C VAL A 435 22.56 8.73 31.25
N PRO A 436 21.52 9.56 31.48
CA PRO A 436 21.62 10.74 32.33
C PRO A 436 21.85 10.35 33.80
N ASP A 437 22.58 11.20 34.52
CA ASP A 437 22.95 10.96 35.93
C ASP A 437 21.72 10.79 36.84
N THR A 438 21.77 9.81 37.74
CA THR A 438 20.69 9.48 38.67
C THR A 438 20.44 10.62 39.66
N SER A 439 21.46 11.46 39.93
CA SER A 439 21.37 12.63 40.81
C SER A 439 20.33 13.68 40.38
N ILE A 440 19.84 13.63 39.13
CA ILE A 440 18.76 14.48 38.60
C ILE A 440 17.38 14.03 39.14
N ARG A 441 17.26 12.77 39.59
CA ARG A 441 16.00 12.11 39.97
C ARG A 441 15.80 12.02 41.49
N ASP A 442 16.89 12.02 42.26
CA ASP A 442 16.85 11.96 43.72
C ASP A 442 16.23 13.23 44.32
N PRO A 443 15.37 13.12 45.35
CA PRO A 443 14.87 14.30 46.05
C PRO A 443 16.03 15.04 46.72
N VAL A 444 16.10 16.36 46.53
CA VAL A 444 17.09 17.20 47.19
C VAL A 444 16.86 17.14 48.71
N LEU A 445 17.67 16.33 49.40
CA LEU A 445 17.65 16.21 50.85
C LEU A 445 18.13 17.51 51.50
N THR A 446 17.18 18.40 51.78
CA THR A 446 17.40 19.58 52.64
C THR A 446 17.75 19.11 54.05
N LYS A 447 18.95 19.46 54.53
CA LYS A 447 19.52 19.00 55.82
C LYS A 447 18.88 19.69 57.04
N GLU A 448 17.56 19.62 57.20
CA GLU A 448 16.85 20.22 58.34
C GLU A 448 16.11 19.23 59.24
N ASP A 449 16.03 17.95 58.87
CA ASP A 449 15.55 16.87 59.76
C ASP A 449 16.74 16.06 60.30
N GLY A 450 17.30 16.48 61.45
CA GLY A 450 18.41 15.84 62.15
C GLY A 450 18.47 16.17 63.63
#